data_AF-A0A0S8AWZ2-F1
#
_entry.id   AF-A0A0S8AWZ2-F1
#
_cell.length_a   1.000
_cell.length_b   1.000
_cell.length_c   1.000
_cell.angle_alpha   90.00
_cell.angle_beta   90.00
_cell.angle_gamma   90.00
#
_symmetry.space_group_name_H-M   'P 1'
#
loop_
_entity.id
_entity.type
_entity.pdbx_description
1 polymer ?
#
loop_
_entity_poly.entity_id
_entity_poly.type
_entity_poly.pdbx_seq_one_letter_code
_entity_poly.pdbx_strand_id
1 'polypeptide(L)'
;LVLEAASGEYRGMLTFDGQSYPVTAMAAGPSLTGSFAVGNERYPFEAQLEGEVLVLVSGGNVYRLGRQATGNPLAGGAAATERPVGSAEGLSGRWSCQSGEGPASLEFVSPTRLLYDGQPLDYQLGEGVLTVSTEWGPMDYRFELAGDELQIAGADGTSLTCGRGAPAAQVPGAMAGGTGLERHLRGLVCSYSASPDGGFSTQHLLDFDGQGRVWYGVETAWDVPETTGISRNWDNGENVGTYQVMGVNRGDAIHVQFRTSSGTARVVTVEGGEITELFLEGPNRHYSKRLCP
;
A
#
# COMPACT_ATOMS: atom_id res chain seq x y z
N LEU A 1 11.21 -21.11 3.48
CA LEU A 1 10.99 -22.24 4.42
C LEU A 1 11.76 -23.45 3.91
N VAL A 2 12.61 -24.04 4.73
CA VAL A 2 13.33 -25.29 4.43
C VAL A 2 12.97 -26.32 5.48
N LEU A 3 12.52 -27.50 5.07
CA LEU A 3 12.11 -28.59 5.96
C LEU A 3 12.77 -29.89 5.52
N GLU A 4 13.30 -30.61 6.50
CA GLU A 4 13.87 -31.95 6.36
C GLU A 4 12.98 -32.95 7.12
N ALA A 5 12.71 -34.08 6.50
CA ALA A 5 11.92 -35.14 7.13
C ALA A 5 12.81 -35.95 8.09
N ALA A 6 12.35 -36.10 9.34
CA ALA A 6 12.99 -36.92 10.36
C ALA A 6 11.93 -37.67 11.18
N SER A 7 11.86 -38.99 11.02
CA SER A 7 11.04 -39.89 11.87
C SER A 7 9.55 -39.53 11.96
N GLY A 8 8.93 -39.09 10.86
CA GLY A 8 7.50 -38.72 10.82
C GLY A 8 7.19 -37.28 11.23
N GLU A 9 8.21 -36.51 11.60
CA GLU A 9 8.16 -35.06 11.77
C GLU A 9 8.99 -34.37 10.68
N TYR A 10 8.69 -33.10 10.42
CA TYR A 10 9.51 -32.21 9.62
C TYR A 10 10.17 -31.20 10.54
N ARG A 11 11.48 -30.98 10.35
CA ARG A 11 12.25 -29.98 11.09
C ARG A 11 13.03 -29.11 10.12
N GLY A 12 13.19 -27.85 10.45
CA GLY A 12 14.02 -26.98 9.63
C GLY A 12 13.92 -25.52 10.04
N MET A 13 14.06 -24.62 9.08
CA MET A 13 14.14 -23.18 9.32
C MET A 13 13.15 -22.41 8.44
N LEU A 14 12.43 -21.49 9.06
CA LEU A 14 11.69 -20.43 8.40
C LEU A 14 12.55 -19.17 8.41
N THR A 15 12.86 -18.62 7.23
CA THR A 15 13.52 -17.31 7.14
C THR A 15 12.49 -16.26 6.76
N PHE A 16 12.41 -15.20 7.57
CA PHE A 16 11.49 -14.08 7.39
C PHE A 16 12.21 -12.80 7.87
N ASP A 17 12.19 -11.73 7.06
CA ASP A 17 12.94 -10.48 7.30
C ASP A 17 14.43 -10.69 7.63
N GLY A 18 15.07 -11.64 6.95
CA GLY A 18 16.48 -12.00 7.18
C GLY A 18 16.75 -12.72 8.50
N GLN A 19 15.76 -12.90 9.36
CA GLN A 19 15.85 -13.69 10.58
C GLN A 19 15.43 -15.13 10.32
N SER A 20 16.05 -16.07 11.03
CA SER A 20 15.79 -17.51 10.86
C SER A 20 15.22 -18.10 12.15
N TYR A 21 14.06 -18.75 12.02
CA TYR A 21 13.29 -19.32 13.10
C TYR A 21 13.21 -20.85 12.98
N PRO A 22 13.48 -21.60 14.04
CA PRO A 22 13.37 -23.05 14.01
C PRO A 22 11.91 -23.48 13.87
N VAL A 23 11.66 -24.40 12.96
CA VAL A 23 10.35 -24.93 12.61
C VAL A 23 10.26 -26.40 12.99
N THR A 24 9.11 -26.79 13.54
CA THR A 24 8.70 -28.19 13.68
C THR A 24 7.31 -28.35 13.06
N ALA A 25 7.11 -29.32 12.18
CA ALA A 25 5.84 -29.58 11.53
C ALA A 25 5.56 -31.08 11.39
N MET A 26 4.30 -31.41 11.13
CA MET A 26 3.81 -32.76 10.85
C MET A 26 2.94 -32.72 9.60
N ALA A 27 3.04 -33.76 8.76
CA ALA A 27 2.12 -33.90 7.64
C ALA A 27 0.75 -34.39 8.14
N ALA A 28 -0.31 -33.75 7.64
CA ALA A 28 -1.71 -34.10 7.84
C ALA A 28 -2.39 -34.17 6.46
N GLY A 29 -2.23 -35.30 5.76
CA GLY A 29 -2.73 -35.46 4.38
C GLY A 29 -1.97 -34.58 3.38
N PRO A 30 -2.64 -33.74 2.57
CA PRO A 30 -1.99 -32.81 1.65
C PRO A 30 -1.44 -31.54 2.33
N SER A 31 -1.67 -31.41 3.65
CA SER A 31 -1.30 -30.23 4.42
C SER A 31 -0.18 -30.54 5.41
N LEU A 32 0.54 -29.50 5.84
CA LEU A 32 1.52 -29.49 6.91
C LEU A 32 0.96 -28.65 8.05
N THR A 33 0.99 -29.16 9.28
CA THR A 33 0.64 -28.39 10.48
C THR A 33 1.86 -28.32 11.38
N GLY A 34 2.22 -27.14 11.86
CA GLY A 34 3.44 -26.96 12.63
C GLY A 34 3.47 -25.72 13.49
N SER A 35 4.64 -25.45 14.04
CA SER A 35 4.94 -24.19 14.73
C SER A 35 6.38 -23.76 14.48
N PHE A 36 6.63 -22.46 14.56
CA PHE A 36 7.98 -21.90 14.65
C PHE A 36 8.15 -21.12 15.95
N ALA A 37 9.38 -21.04 16.43
CA ALA A 37 9.69 -20.33 17.68
C ALA A 37 10.32 -18.96 17.42
N VAL A 38 9.82 -17.93 18.12
CA VAL A 38 10.41 -16.59 18.19
C VAL A 38 10.70 -16.30 19.66
N GLY A 39 11.98 -16.34 20.04
CA GLY A 39 12.36 -16.30 21.45
C GLY A 39 11.76 -17.48 22.23
N ASN A 40 10.94 -17.19 23.24
CA ASN A 40 10.26 -18.20 24.07
C ASN A 40 8.83 -18.52 23.62
N GLU A 41 8.34 -17.84 22.59
CA GLU A 41 6.98 -18.00 22.09
C GLU A 41 6.94 -18.93 20.88
N ARG A 42 5.81 -19.62 20.71
CA ARG A 42 5.56 -20.54 19.59
C ARG A 42 4.34 -20.09 18.81
N TYR A 43 4.51 -20.00 17.50
CA TYR A 43 3.49 -19.53 16.58
C TYR A 43 3.02 -20.70 15.72
N PRO A 44 1.74 -21.10 15.81
CA PRO A 44 1.22 -22.19 15.00
C PRO A 44 1.06 -21.76 13.55
N PHE A 45 1.26 -22.69 12.63
CA PHE A 45 0.95 -22.50 11.22
C PHE A 45 0.33 -23.74 10.60
N GLU A 46 -0.43 -23.51 9.54
CA GLU A 46 -0.87 -24.52 8.59
C GLU A 46 -0.28 -24.19 7.23
N ALA A 47 0.11 -25.19 6.44
CA ALA A 47 0.60 -24.98 5.10
C ALA A 47 0.07 -26.04 4.13
N GLN A 48 -0.23 -25.64 2.91
CA GLN A 48 -0.72 -26.52 1.85
C GLN A 48 -0.03 -26.16 0.54
N LEU A 49 0.30 -27.17 -0.25
CA LEU A 49 0.86 -26.95 -1.58
C LEU A 49 -0.30 -26.79 -2.60
N GLU A 50 -0.35 -25.63 -3.25
CA GLU A 50 -1.23 -25.32 -4.38
C GLU A 50 -0.40 -25.28 -5.67
N GLY A 51 -0.24 -26.42 -6.33
CA GLY A 51 0.66 -26.54 -7.49
C GLY A 51 2.12 -26.36 -7.08
N GLU A 52 2.76 -25.27 -7.55
CA GLU A 52 4.15 -24.93 -7.22
C GLU A 52 4.26 -23.91 -6.06
N VAL A 53 3.13 -23.42 -5.55
CA VAL A 53 3.08 -22.40 -4.49
C VAL A 53 2.73 -23.07 -3.16
N LEU A 54 3.53 -22.83 -2.14
CA LEU A 54 3.19 -23.21 -0.76
C LEU A 54 2.38 -22.09 -0.13
N VAL A 55 1.09 -22.34 0.16
CA VAL A 55 0.26 -21.43 0.94
C VAL A 55 0.46 -21.74 2.41
N LEU A 56 0.87 -20.77 3.21
CA LEU A 56 1.10 -20.89 4.65
C LEU A 56 0.23 -19.90 5.40
N VAL A 57 -0.50 -20.36 6.42
CA VAL A 57 -1.36 -19.54 7.29
C VAL A 57 -0.76 -19.53 8.69
N SER A 58 -0.51 -18.35 9.25
CA SER A 58 0.02 -18.19 10.61
C SER A 58 -0.49 -16.89 11.24
N GLY A 59 -1.01 -16.98 12.46
CA GLY A 59 -1.53 -15.81 13.19
C GLY A 59 -2.65 -15.06 12.46
N GLY A 60 -3.44 -15.75 11.63
CA GLY A 60 -4.50 -15.16 10.81
C GLY A 60 -4.05 -14.57 9.47
N ASN A 61 -2.75 -14.55 9.17
CA ASN A 61 -2.19 -14.06 7.91
C ASN A 61 -1.94 -15.20 6.93
N VAL A 62 -2.09 -14.92 5.63
CA VAL A 62 -1.85 -15.88 4.53
C VAL A 62 -0.60 -15.47 3.75
N TYR A 63 0.35 -16.39 3.61
CA TYR A 63 1.62 -16.23 2.91
C TYR A 63 1.67 -17.19 1.72
N ARG A 64 2.11 -16.74 0.54
CA ARG A 64 2.28 -17.57 -0.66
C ARG A 64 3.76 -17.68 -1.00
N LEU A 65 4.38 -18.82 -0.75
CA LEU A 65 5.82 -19.04 -0.93
C LEU A 65 6.10 -19.79 -2.23
N GLY A 66 6.92 -19.20 -3.10
CA GLY A 66 7.47 -19.88 -4.26
C GLY A 66 8.66 -20.77 -3.88
N ARG A 67 8.92 -21.81 -4.69
CA ARG A 67 10.13 -22.62 -4.56
C ARG A 67 11.33 -21.82 -5.06
N GLN A 68 12.33 -21.60 -4.20
CA GLN A 68 13.60 -21.04 -4.62
C GLN A 68 14.34 -22.08 -5.46
N ALA A 69 14.72 -21.75 -6.70
CA ALA A 69 15.37 -22.69 -7.60
C ALA A 69 16.71 -23.17 -7.02
N THR A 70 16.81 -24.46 -6.71
CA THR A 70 18.07 -25.11 -6.34
C THR A 70 18.80 -25.52 -7.62
N GLY A 71 19.37 -24.57 -8.34
CA GLY A 71 20.12 -24.84 -9.57
C GLY A 71 21.22 -23.80 -9.76
N ASN A 72 22.46 -24.26 -9.89
CA ASN A 72 23.54 -23.43 -10.41
C ASN A 72 23.17 -23.01 -11.85
N PRO A 73 23.00 -21.71 -12.14
CA PRO A 73 22.51 -21.24 -13.45
C PRO A 73 23.47 -21.51 -14.62
N LEU A 74 24.66 -22.09 -14.37
CA LEU A 74 25.67 -22.37 -15.40
C LEU A 74 25.55 -23.75 -16.10
N ALA A 75 24.55 -24.57 -15.78
CA ALA A 75 24.41 -25.93 -16.33
C ALA A 75 23.27 -26.04 -17.36
N GLY A 76 23.37 -25.34 -18.48
CA GLY A 76 22.40 -25.50 -19.57
C GLY A 76 22.57 -24.48 -20.69
N GLY A 77 23.57 -24.68 -21.54
CA GLY A 77 23.80 -23.83 -22.70
C GLY A 77 22.64 -23.90 -23.70
N ALA A 78 21.88 -22.81 -23.80
CA ALA A 78 21.19 -22.40 -25.01
C ALA A 78 21.10 -20.86 -24.97
N ALA A 79 21.76 -20.21 -25.92
CA ALA A 79 21.80 -18.76 -26.03
C ALA A 79 20.40 -18.19 -26.28
N ALA A 80 19.69 -17.82 -25.23
CA ALA A 80 18.75 -16.73 -25.25
C ALA A 80 19.55 -15.45 -25.06
N THR A 81 19.31 -14.45 -25.90
CA THR A 81 19.91 -13.13 -25.77
C THR A 81 19.34 -12.51 -24.48
N GLU A 82 20.02 -12.73 -23.36
CA GLU A 82 19.67 -12.16 -22.06
C GLU A 82 19.68 -10.64 -22.19
N ARG A 83 18.49 -10.06 -22.16
CA ARG A 83 18.32 -8.64 -21.88
C ARG A 83 18.79 -8.41 -20.43
N PRO A 84 19.51 -7.33 -20.14
CA PRO A 84 20.06 -7.09 -18.82
C PRO A 84 18.94 -6.98 -17.79
N VAL A 85 18.95 -7.86 -16.79
CA VAL A 85 18.14 -7.72 -15.57
C VAL A 85 18.67 -6.48 -14.85
N GLY A 86 17.85 -5.43 -14.75
CA GLY A 86 18.26 -4.11 -14.26
C GLY A 86 18.75 -4.17 -12.82
N SER A 87 19.94 -3.63 -12.56
CA SER A 87 20.45 -3.40 -11.20
C SER A 87 19.74 -2.20 -10.56
N ALA A 88 19.77 -2.13 -9.22
CA ALA A 88 19.21 -1.01 -8.45
C ALA A 88 19.74 0.37 -8.89
N GLU A 89 21.00 0.44 -9.32
CA GLU A 89 21.59 1.66 -9.88
C GLU A 89 20.86 2.13 -11.14
N GLY A 90 20.41 1.21 -11.99
CA GLY A 90 19.68 1.53 -13.22
C GLY A 90 18.26 2.07 -12.99
N LEU A 91 17.64 1.71 -11.87
CA LEU A 91 16.29 2.15 -11.51
C LEU A 91 16.26 3.54 -10.86
N SER A 92 17.40 4.05 -10.40
CA SER A 92 17.48 5.32 -9.67
C SER A 92 16.91 6.48 -10.50
N GLY A 93 16.16 7.36 -9.82
CA GLY A 93 15.55 8.55 -10.43
C GLY A 93 14.06 8.42 -10.71
N ARG A 94 13.54 9.38 -11.50
CA ARG A 94 12.10 9.54 -11.77
C ARG A 94 11.69 8.88 -13.09
N TRP A 95 10.52 8.29 -13.05
CA TRP A 95 9.88 7.57 -14.14
C TRP A 95 8.45 8.07 -14.30
N SER A 96 8.06 8.36 -15.54
CA SER A 96 6.68 8.69 -15.89
C SER A 96 6.02 7.44 -16.45
N CYS A 97 5.01 6.95 -15.77
CA CYS A 97 4.35 5.69 -16.04
C CYS A 97 2.95 5.89 -16.63
N GLN A 98 2.54 4.95 -17.47
CA GLN A 98 1.16 4.77 -17.90
C GLN A 98 0.67 3.42 -17.37
N SER A 99 -0.48 3.42 -16.72
CA SER A 99 -1.19 2.22 -16.27
C SER A 99 -2.56 2.11 -16.97
N GLY A 100 -3.27 1.00 -16.75
CA GLY A 100 -4.67 0.88 -17.17
C GLY A 100 -5.62 1.86 -16.47
N GLU A 101 -5.20 2.43 -15.34
CA GLU A 101 -5.99 3.34 -14.50
C GLU A 101 -5.67 4.82 -14.75
N GLY A 102 -4.55 5.11 -15.44
CA GLY A 102 -4.15 6.47 -15.79
C GLY A 102 -2.63 6.69 -15.76
N PRO A 103 -2.19 7.96 -15.88
CA PRO A 103 -0.80 8.31 -15.67
C PRO A 103 -0.41 8.13 -14.20
N ALA A 104 0.78 7.59 -13.97
CA ALA A 104 1.39 7.45 -12.65
C ALA A 104 2.84 7.92 -12.69
N SER A 105 3.45 8.09 -11.52
CA SER A 105 4.85 8.49 -11.37
C SER A 105 5.56 7.61 -10.35
N LEU A 106 6.77 7.19 -10.70
CA LEU A 106 7.65 6.44 -9.81
C LEU A 106 8.93 7.22 -9.61
N GLU A 107 9.44 7.28 -8.38
CA GLU A 107 10.74 7.89 -8.09
C GLU A 107 11.55 7.02 -7.12
N PHE A 108 12.60 6.39 -7.61
CA PHE A 108 13.53 5.63 -6.77
C PHE A 108 14.53 6.61 -6.15
N VAL A 109 14.24 7.04 -4.91
CA VAL A 109 14.98 8.09 -4.19
C VAL A 109 16.23 7.54 -3.51
N SER A 110 16.16 6.29 -3.06
CA SER A 110 17.28 5.55 -2.45
C SER A 110 17.14 4.06 -2.75
N PRO A 111 18.16 3.21 -2.46
CA PRO A 111 18.11 1.78 -2.72
C PRO A 111 16.97 1.00 -2.04
N THR A 112 16.28 1.62 -1.07
CA THR A 112 15.17 1.00 -0.33
C THR A 112 13.91 1.88 -0.29
N ARG A 113 13.92 3.04 -0.94
CA ARG A 113 12.80 4.01 -0.88
C ARG A 113 12.33 4.43 -2.27
N LEU A 114 11.06 4.17 -2.54
CA LEU A 114 10.35 4.50 -3.77
C LEU A 114 9.28 5.55 -3.45
N LEU A 115 9.04 6.51 -4.34
CA LEU A 115 7.83 7.32 -4.32
C LEU A 115 6.89 6.79 -5.42
N TYR A 116 5.67 6.40 -5.07
CA TYR A 116 4.60 6.11 -6.02
C TYR A 116 3.60 7.27 -5.96
N ASP A 117 3.52 8.09 -7.00
CA ASP A 117 2.73 9.33 -7.01
C ASP A 117 2.99 10.24 -5.79
N GLY A 118 4.28 10.35 -5.46
CA GLY A 118 4.77 11.11 -4.31
C GLY A 118 4.63 10.38 -2.97
N GLN A 119 3.91 9.25 -2.90
CA GLN A 119 3.76 8.44 -1.69
C GLN A 119 5.02 7.63 -1.43
N PRO A 120 5.65 7.78 -0.27
CA PRO A 120 6.91 7.11 -0.02
C PRO A 120 6.66 5.68 0.49
N LEU A 121 7.10 4.69 -0.29
CA LEU A 121 7.00 3.26 -0.05
C LEU A 121 8.38 2.66 0.17
N ASP A 122 8.47 1.65 1.05
CA ASP A 122 9.67 0.85 1.17
C ASP A 122 9.67 -0.24 0.10
N TYR A 123 10.83 -0.51 -0.47
CA TYR A 123 10.98 -1.58 -1.45
C TYR A 123 12.29 -2.34 -1.27
N GLN A 124 12.32 -3.55 -1.82
CA GLN A 124 13.50 -4.38 -1.96
C GLN A 124 13.62 -4.85 -3.41
N LEU A 125 14.84 -4.97 -3.90
CA LEU A 125 15.12 -5.51 -5.23
C LEU A 125 15.71 -6.90 -5.12
N GLY A 126 15.03 -7.84 -5.75
CA GLY A 126 15.54 -9.15 -6.11
C GLY A 126 15.91 -9.21 -7.60
N GLU A 127 16.22 -10.41 -8.07
CA GLU A 127 16.53 -10.68 -9.47
C GLU A 127 15.27 -10.51 -10.34
N GLY A 128 15.14 -9.34 -10.99
CA GLY A 128 13.98 -9.01 -11.84
C GLY A 128 12.66 -8.83 -11.06
N VAL A 129 12.73 -8.76 -9.72
CA VAL A 129 11.56 -8.59 -8.84
C VAL A 129 11.75 -7.35 -7.98
N LEU A 130 10.74 -6.49 -7.98
CA LEU A 130 10.57 -5.35 -7.10
C LEU A 130 9.53 -5.74 -6.05
N THR A 131 9.98 -5.96 -4.81
CA THR A 131 9.09 -6.23 -3.68
C THR A 131 8.77 -4.92 -2.99
N VAL A 132 7.52 -4.47 -3.03
CA VAL A 132 7.05 -3.24 -2.40
C VAL A 132 6.34 -3.58 -1.10
N SER A 133 6.77 -2.99 0.01
CA SER A 133 6.11 -3.16 1.31
C SER A 133 4.87 -2.27 1.36
N THR A 134 3.70 -2.90 1.41
CA THR A 134 2.41 -2.20 1.57
C THR A 134 1.82 -2.50 2.95
N GLU A 135 0.75 -1.81 3.32
CA GLU A 135 -0.01 -2.10 4.55
C GLU A 135 -0.64 -3.50 4.56
N TRP A 136 -0.86 -4.10 3.38
CA TRP A 136 -1.41 -5.45 3.20
C TRP A 136 -0.33 -6.54 3.18
N GLY A 137 0.93 -6.14 3.36
CA GLY A 137 2.10 -7.00 3.25
C GLY A 137 2.95 -6.71 2.01
N PRO A 138 4.05 -7.45 1.84
CA PRO A 138 4.92 -7.30 0.69
C PRO A 138 4.20 -7.76 -0.59
N MET A 139 4.30 -6.95 -1.64
CA MET A 139 3.80 -7.26 -2.98
C MET A 139 4.95 -7.35 -3.96
N ASP A 140 5.02 -8.46 -4.69
CA ASP A 140 6.06 -8.70 -5.69
C ASP A 140 5.60 -8.26 -7.08
N TYR A 141 6.40 -7.40 -7.69
CA TYR A 141 6.23 -6.97 -9.06
C TYR A 141 7.42 -7.44 -9.89
N ARG A 142 7.17 -8.08 -11.03
CA ARG A 142 8.23 -8.31 -12.01
C ARG A 142 8.57 -6.99 -12.66
N PHE A 143 9.86 -6.74 -12.91
CA PHE A 143 10.26 -5.57 -13.66
C PHE A 143 11.29 -5.91 -14.73
N GLU A 144 11.23 -5.15 -15.83
CA GLU A 144 12.21 -5.18 -16.91
C GLU A 144 12.71 -3.77 -17.16
N LEU A 145 14.03 -3.59 -17.21
CA LEU A 145 14.67 -2.31 -17.45
C LEU A 145 15.47 -2.37 -18.76
N ALA A 146 15.08 -1.56 -19.73
CA ALA A 146 15.72 -1.45 -21.04
C ALA A 146 16.11 0.02 -21.32
N GLY A 147 17.24 0.44 -20.76
CA GLY A 147 17.74 1.82 -20.89
C GLY A 147 16.85 2.81 -20.15
N ASP A 148 16.05 3.57 -20.90
CA ASP A 148 15.10 4.58 -20.40
C ASP A 148 13.66 4.09 -20.41
N GLU A 149 13.42 2.79 -20.64
CA GLU A 149 12.12 2.16 -20.52
C GLU A 149 12.12 1.19 -19.33
N LEU A 150 11.13 1.33 -18.46
CA LEU A 150 10.89 0.45 -17.30
C LEU A 150 9.48 -0.12 -17.42
N GLN A 151 9.38 -1.44 -17.49
CA GLN A 151 8.10 -2.14 -17.41
C GLN A 151 7.98 -2.81 -16.05
N ILE A 152 6.83 -2.68 -15.39
CA ILE A 152 6.53 -3.33 -14.12
C ILE A 152 5.21 -4.08 -14.27
N ALA A 153 5.15 -5.31 -13.80
CA ALA A 153 3.96 -6.17 -13.86
C ALA A 153 3.71 -6.88 -12.53
N GLY A 154 2.52 -6.68 -11.96
CA GLY A 154 2.04 -7.37 -10.78
C GLY A 154 1.38 -8.71 -11.12
N ALA A 155 1.34 -9.62 -10.14
CA ALA A 155 0.65 -10.92 -10.28
C ALA A 155 -0.88 -10.78 -10.39
N ASP A 156 -1.41 -9.64 -9.96
CA ASP A 156 -2.82 -9.21 -10.04
C ASP A 156 -3.23 -8.74 -11.45
N GLY A 157 -2.29 -8.71 -12.42
CA GLY A 157 -2.52 -8.21 -13.77
C GLY A 157 -2.24 -6.72 -13.94
N THR A 158 -1.83 -6.03 -12.87
CA THR A 158 -1.39 -4.64 -12.94
C THR A 158 -0.16 -4.53 -13.84
N SER A 159 -0.13 -3.56 -14.75
CA SER A 159 1.02 -3.28 -15.60
C SER A 159 1.27 -1.78 -15.70
N LEU A 160 2.54 -1.41 -15.55
CA LEU A 160 3.05 -0.05 -15.68
C LEU A 160 4.09 -0.05 -16.79
N THR A 161 3.91 0.83 -17.78
CA THR A 161 4.94 1.13 -18.77
C THR A 161 5.46 2.52 -18.49
N CYS A 162 6.75 2.62 -18.17
CA CYS A 162 7.37 3.85 -17.73
C CYS A 162 8.50 4.28 -18.67
N GLY A 163 8.53 5.57 -19.00
CA GLY A 163 9.69 6.21 -19.61
C GLY A 163 10.49 6.96 -18.54
N ARG A 164 11.82 6.98 -18.66
CA ARG A 164 12.68 7.81 -17.82
C ARG A 164 12.28 9.25 -18.06
N GLY A 165 11.71 9.87 -17.03
CA GLY A 165 11.33 11.27 -17.12
C GLY A 165 12.59 12.11 -16.99
N ALA A 166 12.81 13.04 -17.92
CA ALA A 166 13.32 14.34 -17.50
C ALA A 166 12.43 14.80 -16.33
N PRO A 167 12.96 15.47 -15.29
CA PRO A 167 12.12 15.96 -14.20
C PRO A 167 10.97 16.69 -14.85
N ALA A 168 9.78 16.09 -14.83
CA ALA A 168 8.58 16.86 -15.00
C ALA A 168 8.76 17.90 -13.93
N ALA A 169 8.98 19.16 -14.33
CA ALA A 169 8.87 20.26 -13.41
C ALA A 169 7.57 19.93 -12.69
N GLN A 170 7.67 19.56 -11.41
CA GLN A 170 6.49 19.60 -10.56
C GLN A 170 6.06 21.03 -10.79
N VAL A 171 4.97 21.22 -11.52
CA VAL A 171 4.31 22.50 -11.52
C VAL A 171 3.68 22.49 -10.15
N PRO A 172 4.22 23.18 -9.13
CA PRO A 172 3.46 23.41 -7.92
C PRO A 172 2.16 24.07 -8.37
N GLY A 173 1.06 23.29 -8.40
CA GLY A 173 -0.24 23.74 -8.86
C GLY A 173 -0.91 22.96 -10.01
N ALA A 174 -0.30 21.95 -10.63
CA ALA A 174 -0.97 21.19 -11.70
C ALA A 174 -1.66 19.89 -11.24
N MET A 175 -2.50 19.96 -10.20
CA MET A 175 -3.68 19.08 -10.07
C MET A 175 -4.96 19.81 -10.55
N ALA A 176 -4.83 20.96 -11.20
CA ALA A 176 -5.97 21.78 -11.65
C ALA A 176 -6.67 21.25 -12.93
N GLY A 177 -6.33 20.04 -13.39
CA GLY A 177 -7.02 19.34 -14.47
C GLY A 177 -7.78 18.15 -13.92
N GLY A 178 -8.81 18.39 -13.10
CA GLY A 178 -9.64 17.33 -12.54
C GLY A 178 -10.24 16.44 -13.63
N THR A 179 -10.46 15.16 -13.32
CA THR A 179 -11.09 14.19 -14.22
C THR A 179 -12.54 14.55 -14.54
N GLY A 180 -13.08 15.57 -13.87
CA GLY A 180 -14.49 15.93 -13.87
C GLY A 180 -15.30 15.07 -12.90
N LEU A 181 -14.66 14.05 -12.29
CA LEU A 181 -15.26 13.20 -11.28
C LEU A 181 -15.28 13.87 -9.90
N GLU A 182 -14.47 14.90 -9.69
CA GLU A 182 -14.39 15.67 -8.44
C GLU A 182 -15.76 16.22 -8.02
N ARG A 183 -16.63 16.57 -8.98
CA ARG A 183 -18.00 17.04 -8.73
C ARG A 183 -18.84 16.05 -7.91
N HIS A 184 -18.51 14.76 -7.94
CA HIS A 184 -19.18 13.70 -7.19
C HIS A 184 -18.71 13.65 -5.73
N LEU A 185 -17.57 14.27 -5.39
CA LEU A 185 -17.08 14.44 -4.04
C LEU A 185 -17.03 15.94 -3.71
N ARG A 186 -18.12 16.45 -3.15
CA ARG A 186 -18.25 17.84 -2.69
C ARG A 186 -18.83 17.94 -1.29
N GLY A 187 -18.44 18.98 -0.56
CA GLY A 187 -18.87 19.27 0.80
C GLY A 187 -18.06 18.58 1.87
N LEU A 188 -18.57 18.71 3.09
CA LEU A 188 -17.90 18.30 4.32
C LEU A 188 -18.09 16.80 4.61
N VAL A 189 -16.99 16.08 4.85
CA VAL A 189 -17.00 14.74 5.44
C VAL A 189 -16.21 14.75 6.74
N CYS A 190 -16.67 13.95 7.71
CA CYS A 190 -16.14 14.02 9.07
C CYS A 190 -15.84 12.64 9.65
N SER A 191 -14.77 12.56 10.44
CA SER A 191 -14.43 11.42 11.29
C SER A 191 -14.54 11.86 12.74
N TYR A 192 -15.26 11.11 13.57
CA TYR A 192 -15.48 11.42 14.98
C TYR A 192 -14.72 10.46 15.90
N SER A 193 -14.14 10.98 16.97
CA SER A 193 -13.64 10.22 18.10
C SER A 193 -14.03 10.89 19.41
N ALA A 194 -14.30 10.10 20.44
CA ALA A 194 -14.61 10.60 21.77
C ALA A 194 -13.82 9.84 22.82
N SER A 195 -13.54 10.50 23.94
CA SER A 195 -13.01 9.83 25.11
C SER A 195 -14.08 8.92 25.73
N PRO A 196 -13.70 7.78 26.35
CA PRO A 196 -14.67 6.84 26.92
C PRO A 196 -15.55 7.44 28.03
N ASP A 197 -15.05 8.46 28.71
CA ASP A 197 -15.74 9.20 29.78
C ASP A 197 -16.63 10.33 29.24
N GLY A 198 -16.64 10.58 27.92
CA GLY A 198 -17.47 11.60 27.28
C GLY A 198 -17.01 13.05 27.51
N GLY A 199 -15.94 13.26 28.27
CA GLY A 199 -15.43 14.60 28.61
C GLY A 199 -14.80 15.34 27.43
N PHE A 200 -14.34 14.61 26.42
CA PHE A 200 -13.72 15.18 25.22
C PHE A 200 -14.19 14.45 23.96
N SER A 201 -14.41 15.19 22.89
CA SER A 201 -14.55 14.64 21.55
C SER A 201 -13.77 15.45 20.54
N THR A 202 -13.23 14.75 19.55
CA THR A 202 -12.48 15.33 18.45
C THR A 202 -13.11 14.87 17.15
N GLN A 203 -13.34 15.83 16.26
CA GLN A 203 -13.85 15.61 14.93
C GLN A 203 -12.82 16.11 13.93
N HIS A 204 -12.46 15.25 12.99
CA HIS A 204 -11.61 15.61 11.85
C HIS A 204 -12.49 15.92 10.66
N LEU A 205 -12.23 17.03 10.01
CA LEU A 205 -13.06 17.63 8.98
C LEU A 205 -12.28 17.64 7.66
N LEU A 206 -12.89 17.17 6.58
CA LEU A 206 -12.39 17.35 5.22
C LEU A 206 -13.49 18.01 4.40
N ASP A 207 -13.25 19.22 3.91
CA ASP A 207 -14.18 19.94 3.03
C ASP A 207 -13.67 19.87 1.60
N PHE A 208 -14.45 19.27 0.70
CA PHE A 208 -14.10 19.10 -0.72
C PHE A 208 -14.88 20.10 -1.57
N ASP A 209 -14.22 20.92 -2.40
CA ASP A 209 -14.94 21.91 -3.23
C ASP A 209 -15.68 21.34 -4.44
N GLY A 210 -15.48 20.07 -4.77
CA GLY A 210 -15.99 19.46 -6.01
C GLY A 210 -15.16 19.82 -7.25
N GLN A 211 -14.02 20.50 -7.08
CA GLN A 211 -13.15 21.01 -8.14
C GLN A 211 -11.68 20.62 -7.93
N GLY A 212 -11.39 19.71 -7.00
CA GLY A 212 -10.05 19.21 -6.74
C GLY A 212 -9.29 19.95 -5.65
N ARG A 213 -9.93 20.83 -4.84
CA ARG A 213 -9.34 21.38 -3.61
C ARG A 213 -10.02 20.83 -2.36
N VAL A 214 -9.20 20.58 -1.34
CA VAL A 214 -9.66 20.07 -0.06
C VAL A 214 -9.10 20.93 1.08
N TRP A 215 -9.90 21.16 2.10
CA TRP A 215 -9.46 21.77 3.37
C TRP A 215 -9.56 20.75 4.48
N TYR A 216 -8.52 20.67 5.31
CA TYR A 216 -8.55 19.89 6.53
C TYR A 216 -8.72 20.79 7.76
N GLY A 217 -9.60 20.36 8.66
CA GLY A 217 -9.87 21.03 9.92
C GLY A 217 -10.03 20.04 11.07
N VAL A 218 -9.95 20.56 12.28
CA VAL A 218 -10.25 19.80 13.50
C VAL A 218 -11.20 20.61 14.37
N GLU A 219 -12.24 19.94 14.85
CA GLU A 219 -13.09 20.45 15.91
C GLU A 219 -12.88 19.62 17.16
N THR A 220 -12.68 20.27 18.30
CA THR A 220 -12.62 19.62 19.60
C THR A 220 -13.71 20.21 20.48
N ALA A 221 -14.56 19.35 21.02
CA ALA A 221 -15.55 19.71 22.02
C ALA A 221 -15.19 19.07 23.36
N TRP A 222 -15.43 19.79 24.45
CA TRP A 222 -15.24 19.29 25.80
C TRP A 222 -16.42 19.66 26.70
N ASP A 223 -16.77 18.72 27.56
CA ASP A 223 -17.79 18.86 28.59
C ASP A 223 -17.24 18.24 29.88
N VAL A 224 -16.58 19.08 30.67
CA VAL A 224 -16.01 18.71 31.97
C VAL A 224 -16.70 19.55 33.06
N PRO A 225 -16.76 19.08 34.33
CA PRO A 225 -17.53 19.73 35.39
C PRO A 225 -17.25 21.23 35.55
N GLU A 226 -16.04 21.67 35.20
CA GLU A 226 -15.58 23.05 35.33
C GLU A 226 -15.86 23.91 34.09
N THR A 227 -15.93 23.33 32.88
CA THR A 227 -16.04 24.08 31.62
C THR A 227 -16.69 23.28 30.50
N THR A 228 -17.53 23.95 29.72
CA THR A 228 -18.01 23.46 28.41
C THR A 228 -17.46 24.35 27.31
N GLY A 229 -17.09 23.77 26.17
CA GLY A 229 -16.60 24.54 25.05
C GLY A 229 -16.40 23.74 23.78
N ILE A 230 -16.29 24.47 22.68
CA ILE A 230 -15.98 23.95 21.35
C ILE A 230 -14.89 24.84 20.77
N SER A 231 -13.82 24.21 20.27
CA SER A 231 -12.78 24.85 19.50
C SER A 231 -12.78 24.27 18.09
N ARG A 232 -12.96 25.12 17.09
CA ARG A 232 -12.84 24.74 15.68
C ARG A 232 -11.60 25.41 15.11
N ASN A 233 -10.65 24.60 14.65
CA ASN A 233 -9.45 25.06 13.99
C ASN A 233 -9.49 24.63 12.52
N TRP A 234 -9.81 25.60 11.66
CA TRP A 234 -9.52 25.52 10.24
C TRP A 234 -8.15 26.14 10.05
N ASP A 235 -7.18 25.35 9.63
CA ASP A 235 -5.84 25.87 9.47
C ASP A 235 -5.75 26.59 8.11
N ASN A 236 -5.54 27.90 8.16
CA ASN A 236 -5.80 28.79 7.03
C ASN A 236 -4.71 28.76 5.93
N GLY A 237 -3.74 27.84 5.99
CA GLY A 237 -2.68 27.79 4.99
C GLY A 237 -1.87 26.50 4.87
N GLU A 238 -1.71 25.71 5.94
CA GLU A 238 -0.95 24.45 5.86
C GLU A 238 -1.82 23.24 5.53
N ASN A 239 -3.12 23.30 5.83
CA ASN A 239 -4.08 22.21 5.63
C ASN A 239 -4.97 22.38 4.40
N VAL A 240 -4.55 23.23 3.45
CA VAL A 240 -5.15 23.28 2.11
C VAL A 240 -4.41 22.26 1.25
N GLY A 241 -5.19 21.39 0.62
CA GLY A 241 -4.70 20.36 -0.27
C GLY A 241 -5.42 20.38 -1.61
N THR A 242 -5.02 19.44 -2.43
CA THR A 242 -5.70 19.07 -3.67
C THR A 242 -6.11 17.62 -3.60
N TYR A 243 -7.10 17.23 -4.37
CA TYR A 243 -7.52 15.84 -4.48
C TYR A 243 -7.91 15.51 -5.91
N GLN A 244 -7.87 14.22 -6.22
CA GLN A 244 -8.27 13.69 -7.52
C GLN A 244 -9.13 12.44 -7.29
N VAL A 245 -10.27 12.38 -7.98
CA VAL A 245 -11.19 11.25 -7.93
C VAL A 245 -10.91 10.33 -9.12
N MET A 246 -10.47 9.10 -8.86
CA MET A 246 -10.15 8.11 -9.89
C MET A 246 -11.40 7.33 -10.34
N GLY A 247 -12.39 7.21 -9.45
CA GLY A 247 -13.67 6.58 -9.73
C GLY A 247 -14.73 6.91 -8.68
N VAL A 248 -15.99 6.57 -8.97
CA VAL A 248 -17.16 6.91 -8.13
C VAL A 248 -17.93 5.68 -7.66
N ASN A 249 -17.38 4.49 -7.84
CA ASN A 249 -17.94 3.25 -7.34
C ASN A 249 -17.27 2.87 -6.01
N ARG A 250 -17.96 2.05 -5.21
CA ARG A 250 -17.39 1.52 -3.97
C ARG A 250 -16.08 0.78 -4.25
N GLY A 251 -15.04 1.13 -3.50
CA GLY A 251 -13.69 0.60 -3.65
C GLY A 251 -12.77 1.45 -4.50
N ASP A 252 -13.30 2.36 -5.32
CA ASP A 252 -12.50 3.25 -6.16
C ASP A 252 -11.65 4.20 -5.30
N ALA A 253 -10.49 4.57 -5.82
CA ALA A 253 -9.50 5.39 -5.13
C ALA A 253 -9.75 6.90 -5.31
N ILE A 254 -9.37 7.65 -4.29
CA ILE A 254 -9.26 9.10 -4.28
C ILE A 254 -7.87 9.44 -3.74
N HIS A 255 -7.09 10.16 -4.52
CA HIS A 255 -5.80 10.67 -4.05
C HIS A 255 -5.99 12.03 -3.41
N VAL A 256 -5.43 12.19 -2.21
CA VAL A 256 -5.48 13.44 -1.45
C VAL A 256 -4.05 13.88 -1.18
N GLN A 257 -3.75 15.13 -1.51
CA GLN A 257 -2.43 15.73 -1.37
C GLN A 257 -2.54 17.04 -0.59
N PHE A 258 -2.02 17.06 0.63
CA PHE A 258 -1.75 18.27 1.38
C PHE A 258 -0.31 18.73 1.17
N ARG A 259 0.06 19.90 1.72
CA ARG A 259 1.43 20.43 1.59
C ARG A 259 2.49 19.50 2.19
N THR A 260 2.19 18.90 3.33
CA THR A 260 3.15 18.12 4.15
C THR A 260 2.87 16.63 4.14
N SER A 261 1.73 16.21 3.59
CA SER A 261 1.29 14.83 3.60
C SER A 261 0.44 14.54 2.39
N SER A 262 0.30 13.27 2.09
CA SER A 262 -0.54 12.78 1.03
C SER A 262 -1.07 11.41 1.43
N GLY A 263 -2.13 10.95 0.78
CA GLY A 263 -2.68 9.63 1.03
C GLY A 263 -3.74 9.24 0.04
N THR A 264 -4.20 8.01 0.17
CA THR A 264 -5.31 7.45 -0.61
C THR A 264 -6.52 7.25 0.30
N ALA A 265 -7.67 7.60 -0.23
CA ALA A 265 -8.97 7.26 0.35
C ALA A 265 -9.71 6.31 -0.59
N ARG A 266 -10.50 5.40 -0.05
CA ARG A 266 -11.44 4.58 -0.80
C ARG A 266 -12.86 5.09 -0.68
N VAL A 267 -13.60 5.05 -1.78
CA VAL A 267 -15.04 5.28 -1.78
C VAL A 267 -15.74 4.14 -1.04
N VAL A 268 -16.49 4.45 0.03
CA VAL A 268 -17.25 3.46 0.80
C VAL A 268 -18.70 3.43 0.35
N THR A 269 -19.33 4.60 0.29
CA THR A 269 -20.75 4.75 -0.01
C THR A 269 -20.98 5.89 -0.99
N VAL A 270 -21.88 5.65 -1.95
CA VAL A 270 -22.34 6.63 -2.94
C VAL A 270 -23.86 6.68 -2.92
N GLU A 271 -24.43 7.87 -2.78
CA GLU A 271 -25.88 8.11 -2.71
C GLU A 271 -26.28 9.19 -3.72
N GLY A 272 -27.25 8.88 -4.59
CA GLY A 272 -27.69 9.84 -5.61
C GLY A 272 -26.59 10.26 -6.60
N GLY A 273 -25.53 9.44 -6.73
CA GLY A 273 -24.36 9.76 -7.54
C GLY A 273 -23.33 10.64 -6.82
N GLU A 274 -23.50 10.95 -5.53
CA GLU A 274 -22.46 11.62 -4.75
C GLU A 274 -21.76 10.65 -3.80
N ILE A 275 -20.45 10.78 -3.68
CA ILE A 275 -19.65 10.10 -2.68
C ILE A 275 -19.98 10.71 -1.31
N THR A 276 -20.49 9.88 -0.41
CA THR A 276 -20.94 10.31 0.93
C THR A 276 -20.05 9.77 2.05
N GLU A 277 -19.28 8.70 1.79
CA GLU A 277 -18.42 8.06 2.78
C GLU A 277 -17.08 7.64 2.16
N LEU A 278 -16.01 7.90 2.91
CA LEU A 278 -14.63 7.65 2.53
C LEU A 278 -13.91 6.88 3.64
N PHE A 279 -12.97 6.01 3.25
CA PHE A 279 -12.04 5.38 4.16
C PHE A 279 -10.61 5.81 3.81
N LEU A 280 -9.95 6.57 4.68
CA LEU A 280 -8.56 6.98 4.49
C LEU A 280 -7.62 5.91 5.04
N GLU A 281 -6.83 5.30 4.15
CA GLU A 281 -6.02 4.10 4.42
C GLU A 281 -4.94 4.36 5.49
N GLY A 282 -4.22 5.48 5.43
CA GLY A 282 -3.12 5.77 6.37
C GLY A 282 -3.49 5.72 7.87
N PRO A 283 -4.20 6.72 8.43
CA PRO A 283 -4.58 6.72 9.84
C PRO A 283 -5.76 5.77 10.16
N ASN A 284 -6.20 4.92 9.22
CA ASN A 284 -7.40 4.08 9.33
C ASN A 284 -8.64 4.86 9.79
N ARG A 285 -9.01 5.90 9.05
CA ARG A 285 -10.12 6.79 9.44
C ARG A 285 -11.29 6.72 8.47
N HIS A 286 -12.46 6.49 9.03
CA HIS A 286 -13.72 6.55 8.30
C HIS A 286 -14.30 7.97 8.37
N TYR A 287 -14.52 8.57 7.21
CA TYR A 287 -15.15 9.87 7.06
C TYR A 287 -16.53 9.71 6.41
N SER A 288 -17.53 10.40 6.94
CA SER A 288 -18.88 10.37 6.39
C SER A 288 -19.51 11.75 6.46
N LYS A 289 -20.27 12.13 5.42
CA LYS A 289 -21.10 13.34 5.42
C LYS A 289 -22.12 13.33 6.56
N ARG A 290 -22.61 12.14 6.95
CA ARG A 290 -23.61 11.98 8.02
C ARG A 290 -23.05 12.14 9.42
N LEU A 291 -21.72 12.09 9.56
CA LEU A 291 -21.04 12.32 10.83
C LEU A 291 -20.76 13.81 11.06
N CYS A 292 -21.04 14.66 10.07
CA CYS A 292 -20.90 16.10 10.20
C CYS A 292 -22.17 16.69 10.85
N PRO A 293 -22.05 17.48 11.93
CA PRO A 293 -23.17 18.19 12.55
C PRO A 293 -23.73 19.33 11.67
#